data_AF-A0A0M9YUL4-F1
#
_entry.id   AF-A0A0M9YUL4-F1
#
_cell.length_a   1.000
_cell.length_b   1.000
_cell.length_c   1.000
_cell.angle_alpha   90.00
_cell.angle_beta   90.00
_cell.angle_gamma   90.00
#
_symmetry.space_group_name_H-M   'P 1'
#
loop_
_entity.id
_entity.type
_entity.pdbx_description
1 polymer ?
#
loop_
_entity_poly.entity_id
_entity_poly.type
_entity_poly.pdbx_seq_one_letter_code
_entity_poly.pdbx_strand_id
1 'polypeptide(L)'
;MRGLADIHWDTIWNGPPLPGQGLDMWCARFGWTPTQFEYVLNVRTDTGGTMTLHAQGGSWAPVQSLSHWVWGALADNAEGNPQVLAEADRIWPLYVTAVCSVLGEPAWEGAWNSASFPDELGEYAIPSEEERLEDKSPYRIAYWELAAPDGALASLTITPAIGTADGSGIGVVNMKLRVYPRPQKALDWSLARLSV
;
A
#
# COMPACT_ATOMS: atom_id res chain seq x y z
N MET A 1 -12.22 -6.28 3.52
CA MET A 1 -11.37 -5.27 4.20
C MET A 1 -11.61 -5.14 5.71
N ARG A 2 -12.72 -5.63 6.30
CA ARG A 2 -13.01 -5.50 7.76
C ARG A 2 -11.88 -5.93 8.70
N GLY A 3 -10.99 -6.80 8.25
CA GLY A 3 -9.88 -7.29 9.06
C GLY A 3 -8.64 -6.41 9.17
N LEU A 4 -8.59 -5.16 8.67
CA LEU A 4 -7.39 -4.29 8.75
C LEU A 4 -7.38 -3.29 9.91
N ALA A 5 -8.54 -2.88 10.42
CA ALA A 5 -8.64 -1.87 11.48
C ALA A 5 -8.28 -2.42 12.86
N ASP A 6 -8.55 -3.71 13.11
CA ASP A 6 -8.40 -4.36 14.42
C ASP A 6 -7.20 -5.33 14.49
N ILE A 7 -6.20 -5.17 13.60
CA ILE A 7 -5.00 -6.02 13.58
C ILE A 7 -4.00 -5.58 14.65
N HIS A 8 -3.43 -6.56 15.37
CA HIS A 8 -2.18 -6.38 16.10
C HIS A 8 -0.99 -6.29 15.13
N TRP A 9 -0.77 -5.08 14.59
CA TRP A 9 0.21 -4.82 13.53
C TRP A 9 1.62 -5.32 13.84
N ASP A 10 2.06 -5.29 15.10
CA ASP A 10 3.38 -5.80 15.52
C ASP A 10 3.55 -7.29 15.23
N THR A 11 2.47 -8.06 15.32
CA THR A 11 2.49 -9.49 14.98
C THR A 11 2.69 -9.69 13.48
N ILE A 12 2.14 -8.79 12.65
CA ILE A 12 2.33 -8.82 11.19
C ILE A 12 3.77 -8.42 10.85
N TRP A 13 4.30 -7.36 11.45
CA TRP A 13 5.64 -6.83 11.17
C TRP A 13 6.76 -7.78 11.60
N ASN A 14 6.58 -8.51 12.71
CA ASN A 14 7.49 -9.59 13.10
C ASN A 14 7.49 -10.78 12.10
N GLY A 15 6.45 -10.88 11.27
CA GLY A 15 6.30 -11.89 10.23
C GLY A 15 5.72 -13.22 10.71
N PRO A 16 5.28 -14.07 9.76
CA PRO A 16 4.76 -15.39 10.03
C PRO A 16 5.89 -16.38 10.36
N PRO A 17 5.58 -17.48 11.07
CA PRO A 17 6.50 -18.63 11.15
C PRO A 17 6.66 -19.31 9.79
N LEU A 18 7.73 -20.11 9.65
CA LEU A 18 8.01 -20.88 8.44
C LEU A 18 6.93 -21.95 8.14
N PRO A 19 6.83 -22.46 6.89
CA PRO A 19 5.92 -23.55 6.55
C PRO A 19 6.09 -24.75 7.50
N GLY A 20 4.98 -25.33 7.95
CA GLY A 20 4.98 -26.46 8.88
C GLY A 20 5.28 -26.10 10.34
N GLN A 21 5.60 -24.84 10.65
CA GLN A 21 5.85 -24.35 12.01
C GLN A 21 4.66 -23.52 12.55
N GLY A 22 3.44 -23.85 12.12
CA GLY A 22 2.22 -23.16 12.55
C GLY A 22 1.80 -21.97 11.69
N LEU A 23 2.29 -21.89 10.44
CA LEU A 23 1.86 -20.86 9.47
C LEU A 23 0.34 -20.78 9.33
N ASP A 24 -0.34 -21.92 9.20
CA ASP A 24 -1.80 -21.96 9.03
C ASP A 24 -2.53 -21.40 10.25
N MET A 25 -2.07 -21.73 11.45
CA MET A 25 -2.61 -21.16 12.69
C MET A 25 -2.35 -19.66 12.78
N TRP A 26 -1.15 -19.22 12.40
CA TRP A 26 -0.80 -17.80 12.38
C TRP A 26 -1.74 -17.02 11.45
N CYS A 27 -1.96 -17.51 10.22
CA CYS A 27 -2.86 -16.92 9.23
C CYS A 27 -4.33 -16.94 9.69
N ALA A 28 -4.78 -18.05 10.29
CA ALA A 28 -6.16 -18.22 10.74
C ALA A 28 -6.59 -17.19 11.80
N ARG A 29 -5.65 -16.69 12.63
CA ARG A 29 -5.93 -15.62 13.61
C ARG A 29 -6.40 -14.31 12.97
N PHE A 30 -6.06 -14.10 11.70
CA PHE A 30 -6.45 -12.92 10.92
C PHE A 30 -7.58 -13.21 9.92
N GLY A 31 -8.15 -14.44 9.95
CA GLY A 31 -9.11 -14.88 8.94
C GLY A 31 -8.47 -15.09 7.56
N TRP A 32 -7.18 -15.43 7.51
CA TRP A 32 -6.43 -15.58 6.27
C TRP A 32 -6.09 -17.05 5.98
N THR A 33 -5.93 -17.38 4.71
CA THR A 33 -5.44 -18.68 4.23
C THR A 33 -4.21 -18.48 3.34
N PRO A 34 -3.05 -19.10 3.63
CA PRO A 34 -1.87 -18.96 2.79
C PRO A 34 -2.10 -19.60 1.41
N THR A 35 -1.62 -18.96 0.35
CA THR A 35 -1.80 -19.44 -1.04
C THR A 35 -0.50 -19.66 -1.81
N GLN A 36 0.62 -19.06 -1.39
CA GLN A 36 1.94 -19.25 -2.00
C GLN A 36 3.04 -19.05 -0.96
N PHE A 37 4.13 -19.84 -1.06
CA PHE A 37 5.11 -20.00 0.01
C PHE A 37 6.58 -20.08 -0.47
N GLU A 38 6.95 -19.48 -1.60
CA GLU A 38 8.33 -19.59 -2.12
C GLU A 38 9.23 -18.44 -1.66
N TYR A 39 8.92 -17.19 -2.01
CA TYR A 39 9.77 -16.01 -1.69
C TYR A 39 9.00 -14.84 -1.09
N VAL A 40 7.67 -14.88 -1.18
CA VAL A 40 6.74 -13.87 -0.68
C VAL A 40 5.51 -14.62 -0.20
N LEU A 41 4.96 -14.24 0.95
CA LEU A 41 3.75 -14.87 1.45
C LEU A 41 2.53 -14.19 0.83
N ASN A 42 1.79 -14.95 0.02
CA ASN A 42 0.45 -14.56 -0.42
C ASN A 42 -0.59 -15.21 0.48
N VAL A 43 -1.60 -14.44 0.86
CA VAL A 43 -2.73 -14.90 1.65
C VAL A 43 -4.04 -14.51 1.00
N ARG A 44 -5.05 -15.36 1.15
CA ARG A 44 -6.44 -15.06 0.80
C ARG A 44 -7.20 -14.69 2.08
N THR A 45 -7.92 -13.59 2.04
CA THR A 45 -8.83 -13.16 3.10
C THR A 45 -10.13 -13.97 3.06
N ASP A 46 -10.85 -14.03 4.18
CA ASP A 46 -12.21 -14.58 4.29
C ASP A 46 -13.19 -13.98 3.27
N THR A 47 -13.00 -12.71 2.89
CA THR A 47 -13.78 -12.03 1.84
C THR A 47 -13.36 -12.38 0.40
N GLY A 48 -12.39 -13.28 0.22
CA GLY A 48 -11.93 -13.76 -1.08
C GLY A 48 -10.82 -12.93 -1.74
N GLY A 49 -10.50 -11.75 -1.21
CA GLY A 49 -9.41 -10.91 -1.71
C GLY A 49 -8.02 -11.49 -1.37
N THR A 50 -7.04 -11.28 -2.24
CA THR A 50 -5.65 -11.73 -2.04
C THR A 50 -4.75 -10.58 -1.58
N MET A 51 -3.96 -10.83 -0.54
CA MET A 51 -2.95 -9.91 -0.01
C MET A 51 -1.57 -10.54 -0.09
N THR A 52 -0.56 -9.69 -0.22
CA THR A 52 0.85 -10.06 -0.31
C THR A 52 1.62 -9.40 0.84
N LEU A 53 2.37 -10.20 1.59
CA LEU A 53 3.25 -9.73 2.66
C LEU A 53 4.68 -9.68 2.11
N HIS A 54 5.24 -8.48 2.02
CA HIS A 54 6.57 -8.23 1.47
C HIS A 54 7.60 -8.18 2.59
N ALA A 55 8.67 -8.94 2.44
CA ALA A 55 9.82 -8.96 3.33
C ALA A 55 11.11 -8.98 2.49
N GLN A 56 12.21 -8.52 3.09
CA GLN A 56 13.48 -8.35 2.37
C GLN A 56 14.15 -9.69 2.08
N GLY A 57 14.83 -9.78 0.93
CA GLY A 57 15.77 -10.87 0.63
C GLY A 57 15.12 -12.25 0.46
N GLY A 58 13.83 -12.32 0.10
CA GLY A 58 13.09 -13.58 -0.01
C GLY A 58 12.79 -14.26 1.32
N SER A 59 13.00 -13.54 2.44
CA SER A 59 12.51 -13.94 3.76
C SER A 59 11.00 -13.71 3.86
N TRP A 60 10.38 -14.19 4.93
CA TRP A 60 9.01 -13.83 5.33
C TRP A 60 8.97 -12.86 6.51
N ALA A 61 10.12 -12.62 7.13
CA ALA A 61 10.26 -11.77 8.31
C ALA A 61 11.58 -10.97 8.27
N PRO A 62 11.61 -9.74 8.78
CA PRO A 62 10.45 -8.93 9.15
C PRO A 62 9.64 -8.50 7.91
N VAL A 63 8.32 -8.34 8.08
CA VAL A 63 7.44 -7.83 7.02
C VAL A 63 7.59 -6.31 6.95
N GLN A 64 7.91 -5.81 5.76
CA GLN A 64 8.15 -4.39 5.48
C GLN A 64 6.91 -3.69 4.92
N SER A 65 6.05 -4.44 4.23
CA SER A 65 4.76 -3.91 3.80
C SER A 65 3.78 -5.03 3.49
N LEU A 66 2.51 -4.66 3.47
CA LEU A 66 1.43 -5.47 2.98
C LEU A 66 0.82 -4.78 1.76
N SER A 67 0.44 -5.54 0.73
CA SER A 67 -0.27 -4.97 -0.43
C SER A 67 -1.46 -5.82 -0.87
N HIS A 68 -2.50 -5.15 -1.34
CA HIS A 68 -3.65 -5.73 -2.00
C HIS A 68 -3.89 -5.03 -3.34
N TRP A 69 -4.05 -5.82 -4.41
CA TRP A 69 -4.51 -5.30 -5.69
C TRP A 69 -6.03 -5.10 -5.64
N VAL A 70 -6.46 -3.86 -5.87
CA VAL A 70 -7.86 -3.47 -5.67
C VAL A 70 -8.62 -3.44 -6.99
N TRP A 71 -7.99 -2.89 -8.03
CA TRP A 71 -8.59 -2.67 -9.34
C TRP A 71 -7.52 -2.41 -10.39
N GLY A 72 -7.84 -2.60 -11.66
CA GLY A 72 -7.00 -2.12 -12.76
C GLY A 72 -7.78 -2.03 -14.08
N ALA A 73 -7.23 -1.26 -15.01
CA ALA A 73 -7.72 -1.13 -16.37
C ALA A 73 -6.56 -1.11 -17.36
N LEU A 74 -6.86 -1.55 -18.57
CA LEU A 74 -5.92 -1.68 -19.69
C LEU A 74 -6.58 -1.10 -20.95
N ALA A 75 -5.82 -0.39 -21.75
CA ALA A 75 -6.17 -0.01 -23.12
C ALA A 75 -5.57 -1.02 -24.11
N ASP A 76 -6.20 -1.19 -25.27
CA ASP A 76 -5.65 -2.05 -26.34
C ASP A 76 -4.47 -1.38 -27.07
N ASN A 77 -4.38 -0.05 -27.01
CA ASN A 77 -3.33 0.76 -27.63
C ASN A 77 -3.19 2.13 -26.93
N ALA A 78 -2.20 2.92 -27.32
CA ALA A 78 -1.90 4.22 -26.72
C ALA A 78 -3.03 5.27 -26.89
N GLU A 79 -3.86 5.17 -27.94
CA GLU A 79 -4.99 6.09 -28.15
C GLU A 79 -6.09 5.88 -27.09
N GLY A 80 -6.10 4.73 -26.43
CA GLY A 80 -7.01 4.41 -25.32
C GLY A 80 -6.57 4.95 -23.95
N ASN A 81 -5.38 5.53 -23.83
CA ASN A 81 -4.84 6.00 -22.55
C ASN A 81 -5.74 7.06 -21.89
N PRO A 82 -6.29 8.06 -22.61
CA PRO A 82 -7.22 9.03 -22.01
C PRO A 82 -8.45 8.38 -21.38
N GLN A 83 -8.99 7.32 -21.98
CA GLN A 83 -10.16 6.60 -21.50
C GLN A 83 -9.83 5.80 -20.24
N VAL A 84 -8.67 5.15 -20.18
CA VAL A 84 -8.21 4.43 -18.98
C VAL A 84 -7.99 5.40 -17.82
N LEU A 85 -7.39 6.58 -18.06
CA LEU A 85 -7.21 7.60 -17.02
C LEU A 85 -8.54 8.21 -16.56
N ALA A 86 -9.47 8.49 -17.50
CA ALA A 86 -10.80 8.97 -17.17
C ALA A 86 -11.60 7.95 -16.34
N GLU A 87 -11.46 6.66 -16.66
CA GLU A 87 -12.06 5.57 -15.87
C GLU A 87 -11.46 5.50 -14.46
N ALA A 88 -10.14 5.68 -14.35
CA ALA A 88 -9.44 5.73 -13.07
C ALA A 88 -9.95 6.88 -12.17
N ASP A 89 -10.15 8.07 -12.74
CA ASP A 89 -10.79 9.20 -12.05
C ASP A 89 -12.23 8.90 -11.63
N ARG A 90 -13.00 8.22 -12.50
CA ARG A 90 -14.40 7.87 -12.25
C ARG A 90 -14.55 6.88 -11.09
N ILE A 91 -13.67 5.88 -10.99
CA ILE A 91 -13.75 4.82 -9.98
C ILE A 91 -13.11 5.22 -8.65
N TRP A 92 -12.16 6.16 -8.66
CA TRP A 92 -11.43 6.61 -7.47
C TRP A 92 -12.32 6.88 -6.24
N PRO A 93 -13.34 7.76 -6.29
CA PRO A 93 -14.14 8.08 -5.10
C PRO A 93 -14.92 6.87 -4.54
N LEU A 94 -15.26 5.89 -5.38
CA LEU A 94 -15.95 4.67 -4.93
C LEU A 94 -15.05 3.83 -4.03
N TYR A 95 -13.77 3.69 -4.42
CA TYR A 95 -12.80 2.93 -3.64
C TYR A 95 -12.33 3.68 -2.40
N VAL A 96 -12.13 5.01 -2.47
CA VAL A 96 -11.87 5.82 -1.28
C VAL A 96 -13.00 5.65 -0.27
N THR A 97 -14.26 5.79 -0.70
CA THR A 97 -15.44 5.58 0.18
C THR A 97 -15.43 4.19 0.81
N ALA A 98 -15.13 3.15 0.03
CA ALA A 98 -15.06 1.78 0.54
C ALA A 98 -13.97 1.61 1.60
N VAL A 99 -12.80 2.20 1.41
CA VAL A 99 -11.72 2.18 2.41
C VAL A 99 -12.10 2.99 3.65
N CYS A 100 -12.73 4.17 3.47
CA CYS A 100 -13.17 5.02 4.58
C CYS A 100 -14.19 4.33 5.48
N SER A 101 -15.06 3.48 4.91
CA SER A 101 -16.01 2.69 5.70
C SER A 101 -15.35 1.71 6.69
N VAL A 102 -14.05 1.46 6.55
CA VAL A 102 -13.26 0.57 7.40
C VAL A 102 -12.23 1.33 8.22
N LEU A 103 -11.50 2.27 7.61
CA LEU A 103 -10.36 2.96 8.24
C LEU A 103 -10.70 4.37 8.76
N GLY A 104 -11.92 4.84 8.53
CA GLY A 104 -12.30 6.24 8.78
C GLY A 104 -11.81 7.18 7.68
N GLU A 105 -11.88 8.48 7.93
CA GLU A 105 -11.44 9.51 6.97
C GLU A 105 -9.92 9.44 6.73
N PRO A 106 -9.46 9.69 5.48
CA PRO A 106 -8.03 9.76 5.20
C PRO A 106 -7.43 10.98 5.89
N ALA A 107 -6.17 10.87 6.30
CA ALA A 107 -5.39 12.01 6.76
C ALA A 107 -5.15 13.01 5.62
N TRP A 108 -5.11 12.53 4.38
CA TRP A 108 -5.07 13.36 3.17
C TRP A 108 -5.46 12.56 1.92
N GLU A 109 -6.01 13.24 0.93
CA GLU A 109 -6.37 12.73 -0.38
C GLU A 109 -6.02 13.78 -1.46
N GLY A 110 -5.47 13.33 -2.59
CA GLY A 110 -5.19 14.23 -3.70
C GLY A 110 -4.73 13.55 -4.98
N ALA A 111 -4.58 14.37 -6.02
CA ALA A 111 -4.00 13.98 -7.30
C ALA A 111 -2.50 14.24 -7.33
N TRP A 112 -1.82 13.61 -8.30
CA TRP A 112 -0.39 13.77 -8.58
C TRP A 112 0.07 15.23 -8.73
N ASN A 113 -0.79 16.19 -9.07
CA ASN A 113 -0.45 17.60 -9.25
C ASN A 113 -1.05 18.51 -8.18
N SER A 114 -1.51 17.95 -7.05
CA SER A 114 -2.07 18.77 -5.97
C SER A 114 -1.00 19.72 -5.41
N ALA A 115 -1.34 21.00 -5.25
CA ALA A 115 -0.45 21.98 -4.62
C ALA A 115 -0.23 21.72 -3.12
N SER A 116 -1.12 20.95 -2.50
CA SER A 116 -1.02 20.52 -1.11
C SER A 116 -0.53 19.08 -0.99
N PHE A 117 0.21 18.57 -2.00
CA PHE A 117 0.78 17.22 -1.92
C PHE A 117 1.73 17.15 -0.71
N PRO A 118 1.60 16.15 0.17
CA PRO A 118 2.47 16.00 1.33
C PRO A 118 3.94 15.85 0.92
N ASP A 119 4.83 16.56 1.60
CA ASP A 119 6.27 16.52 1.31
C ASP A 119 6.89 15.15 1.66
N GLU A 120 6.44 14.52 2.75
CA GLU A 120 7.00 13.24 3.22
C GLU A 120 5.97 12.38 3.98
N LEU A 121 5.92 11.08 3.68
CA LEU A 121 5.25 10.04 4.48
C LEU A 121 6.25 8.95 4.90
N GLY A 122 7.49 9.36 5.12
CA GLY A 122 8.64 8.48 5.38
C GLY A 122 9.21 7.82 4.12
N GLU A 123 10.18 6.93 4.32
CA GLU A 123 11.05 6.34 3.28
C GLU A 123 10.30 5.56 2.17
N TYR A 124 9.04 5.18 2.38
CA TYR A 124 8.39 4.14 1.55
C TYR A 124 7.05 4.54 0.88
N ALA A 125 6.60 5.79 1.02
CA ALA A 125 5.19 6.11 0.75
C ALA A 125 4.95 7.20 -0.31
N ILE A 126 5.89 8.10 -0.58
CA ILE A 126 5.69 9.20 -1.55
C ILE A 126 6.91 9.33 -2.48
N PRO A 127 6.71 9.30 -3.81
CA PRO A 127 7.76 9.67 -4.77
C PRO A 127 8.06 11.17 -4.67
N SER A 128 9.29 11.55 -5.04
CA SER A 128 9.68 12.97 -5.06
C SER A 128 8.74 13.81 -5.93
N GLU A 129 8.68 15.12 -5.69
CA GLU A 129 7.85 16.00 -6.53
C GLU A 129 8.23 15.91 -8.02
N GLU A 130 9.52 15.82 -8.32
CA GLU A 130 10.02 15.65 -9.69
C GLU A 130 9.47 14.37 -10.33
N GLU A 131 9.70 13.21 -9.71
CA GLU A 131 9.19 11.92 -10.19
C GLU A 131 7.64 11.92 -10.30
N ARG A 132 6.96 12.51 -9.32
CA ARG A 132 5.51 12.62 -9.28
C ARG A 132 4.96 13.42 -10.46
N LEU A 133 5.58 14.56 -10.78
CA LEU A 133 5.14 15.42 -11.87
C LEU A 133 5.51 14.85 -13.25
N GLU A 134 6.67 14.22 -13.35
CA GLU A 134 7.14 13.56 -14.58
C GLU A 134 6.29 12.34 -14.93
N ASP A 135 6.17 11.39 -13.99
CA ASP A 135 5.51 10.11 -14.24
C ASP A 135 4.00 10.13 -13.98
N LYS A 136 3.48 11.22 -13.39
CA LYS A 136 2.11 11.30 -12.84
C LYS A 136 1.83 10.12 -11.90
N SER A 137 2.80 9.79 -11.06
CA SER A 137 2.79 8.61 -10.19
C SER A 137 3.04 9.03 -8.73
N PRO A 138 2.16 8.66 -7.78
CA PRO A 138 0.83 8.09 -8.01
C PRO A 138 -0.09 9.12 -8.67
N TYR A 139 -0.96 8.69 -9.59
CA TYR A 139 -1.95 9.54 -10.25
C TYR A 139 -3.00 10.07 -9.28
N ARG A 140 -3.45 9.19 -8.37
CA ARG A 140 -4.30 9.52 -7.21
C ARG A 140 -3.76 8.80 -5.98
N ILE A 141 -3.89 9.43 -4.83
CA ILE A 141 -3.46 8.86 -3.56
C ILE A 141 -4.34 9.37 -2.42
N ALA A 142 -4.67 8.47 -1.50
CA ALA A 142 -5.20 8.76 -0.19
C ALA A 142 -4.42 7.94 0.84
N TYR A 143 -4.19 8.48 2.03
CA TYR A 143 -3.54 7.74 3.11
C TYR A 143 -4.22 7.93 4.46
N TRP A 144 -4.05 6.93 5.32
CA TRP A 144 -4.61 6.86 6.67
C TRP A 144 -3.49 6.59 7.67
N GLU A 145 -3.50 7.34 8.76
CA GLU A 145 -2.69 7.02 9.95
C GLU A 145 -3.53 6.17 10.90
N LEU A 146 -3.18 4.89 11.05
CA LEU A 146 -3.97 3.96 11.85
C LEU A 146 -3.59 4.07 13.34
N ALA A 147 -4.61 4.16 14.20
CA ALA A 147 -4.43 4.26 15.64
C ALA A 147 -4.06 2.89 16.25
N ALA A 148 -2.78 2.68 16.53
CA ALA A 148 -2.25 1.53 17.28
C ALA A 148 -0.93 1.93 17.97
N PRO A 149 -0.44 1.18 18.99
CA PRO A 149 0.76 1.55 19.77
C PRO A 149 2.00 1.86 18.91
N ASP A 150 2.11 1.25 17.73
CA ASP A 150 3.21 1.43 16.76
C ASP A 150 2.74 1.96 15.38
N GLY A 151 1.52 2.53 15.32
CA GLY A 151 0.88 3.25 14.21
C GLY A 151 1.23 2.84 12.78
N ALA A 152 0.42 1.99 12.13
CA ALA A 152 0.61 1.65 10.71
C ALA A 152 0.16 2.80 9.78
N LEU A 153 0.83 2.96 8.64
CA LEU A 153 0.40 3.84 7.56
C LEU A 153 -0.27 3.00 6.48
N ALA A 154 -1.53 3.30 6.13
CA ALA A 154 -2.18 2.72 4.97
C ALA A 154 -2.25 3.74 3.82
N SER A 155 -2.04 3.31 2.59
CA SER A 155 -2.22 4.14 1.40
C SER A 155 -3.00 3.40 0.32
N LEU A 156 -3.93 4.11 -0.31
CA LEU A 156 -4.61 3.68 -1.52
C LEU A 156 -4.02 4.53 -2.65
N THR A 157 -3.49 3.89 -3.69
CA THR A 157 -2.88 4.60 -4.82
C THR A 157 -3.43 4.08 -6.13
N ILE A 158 -3.65 4.98 -7.08
CA ILE A 158 -3.76 4.67 -8.50
C ILE A 158 -2.42 5.02 -9.16
N THR A 159 -1.81 4.05 -9.84
CA THR A 159 -0.52 4.22 -10.52
C THR A 159 -0.64 3.81 -11.98
N PRO A 160 -0.38 4.73 -12.93
CA PRO A 160 -0.22 4.40 -14.33
C PRO A 160 1.08 3.63 -14.54
N ALA A 161 1.11 2.70 -15.50
CA ALA A 161 2.37 2.14 -15.95
C ALA A 161 3.15 3.18 -16.77
N ILE A 162 4.47 2.99 -16.86
CA ILE A 162 5.35 3.78 -17.74
C ILE A 162 4.75 3.83 -19.15
N GLY A 163 4.70 5.01 -19.75
CA GLY A 163 4.12 5.22 -21.07
C GLY A 163 2.60 5.46 -21.10
N THR A 164 1.89 5.24 -19.98
CA THR A 164 0.44 5.47 -19.93
C THR A 164 0.12 6.96 -19.79
N ALA A 165 0.83 7.64 -18.89
CA ALA A 165 0.58 9.03 -18.51
C ALA A 165 0.98 10.06 -19.59
N ASP A 166 1.98 9.74 -20.41
CA ASP A 166 2.52 10.56 -21.50
C ASP A 166 1.99 10.14 -22.88
N GLY A 167 1.31 8.98 -22.98
CA GLY A 167 0.76 8.45 -24.23
C GLY A 167 1.77 7.67 -25.07
N SER A 168 2.98 7.39 -24.58
CA SER A 168 4.03 6.72 -25.37
C SER A 168 3.90 5.19 -25.39
N GLY A 169 3.09 4.60 -24.51
CA GLY A 169 2.88 3.16 -24.38
C GLY A 169 1.41 2.76 -24.28
N ILE A 170 1.17 1.45 -24.24
CA ILE A 170 -0.17 0.88 -24.01
C ILE A 170 -0.61 1.22 -22.58
N GLY A 171 -1.77 1.85 -22.46
CA GLY A 171 -2.26 2.37 -21.18
C GLY A 171 -2.62 1.28 -20.19
N VAL A 172 -1.95 1.26 -19.05
CA VAL A 172 -2.27 0.40 -17.91
C VAL A 172 -2.38 1.28 -16.67
N VAL A 173 -3.44 1.10 -15.89
CA VAL A 173 -3.60 1.77 -14.61
C VAL A 173 -4.00 0.77 -13.55
N ASN A 174 -3.33 0.84 -12.40
CA ASN A 174 -3.49 -0.13 -11.33
C ASN A 174 -3.80 0.59 -10.02
N MET A 175 -4.78 0.09 -9.28
CA MET A 175 -5.09 0.53 -7.94
C MET A 175 -4.59 -0.48 -6.91
N LYS A 176 -3.84 0.00 -5.92
CA LYS A 176 -3.31 -0.83 -4.83
C LYS A 176 -3.60 -0.18 -3.49
N LEU A 177 -4.01 -1.01 -2.53
CA LEU A 177 -3.97 -0.67 -1.12
C LEU A 177 -2.65 -1.23 -0.56
N ARG A 178 -1.88 -0.40 0.15
CA ARG A 178 -0.67 -0.80 0.85
C ARG A 178 -0.76 -0.42 2.32
N VAL A 179 -0.11 -1.21 3.16
CA VAL A 179 0.05 -0.91 4.58
C VAL A 179 1.50 -1.10 4.98
N TYR A 180 2.02 -0.15 5.74
CA TYR A 180 3.42 -0.07 6.16
C TYR A 180 3.49 0.04 7.69
N PRO A 181 4.56 -0.47 8.32
CA PRO A 181 4.91 -0.01 9.66
C PRO A 181 5.16 1.50 9.60
N ARG A 182 4.84 2.27 10.65
CA ARG A 182 5.31 3.67 10.68
C ARG A 182 6.83 3.66 10.51
N PRO A 183 7.39 4.58 9.74
CA PRO A 183 8.76 4.98 9.97
C PRO A 183 8.83 5.44 11.43
N GLN A 184 9.49 4.66 12.29
CA GLN A 184 9.94 5.22 13.55
C GLN A 184 10.81 6.40 13.16
N LYS A 185 10.47 7.62 13.61
CA LYS A 185 11.42 8.73 13.55
C LYS A 185 12.73 8.16 14.09
N ALA A 186 13.77 8.15 13.27
CA ALA A 186 15.08 7.71 13.70
C ALA A 186 15.34 8.40 15.04
N LEU A 187 15.60 7.62 16.10
CA LEU A 187 16.02 8.20 17.36
C LEU A 187 17.15 9.15 17.04
N ASP A 188 16.99 10.42 17.43
CA ASP A 188 18.06 11.39 17.33
C ASP A 188 19.17 10.96 18.31
N TRP A 189 20.12 10.18 17.78
CA TRP A 189 21.28 9.71 18.53
C TRP A 189 22.19 10.86 18.99
N SER A 190 21.92 12.11 18.59
CA SER A 190 22.66 13.28 19.09
C SER A 190 22.33 13.63 20.55
N LEU A 191 21.19 13.17 21.08
CA LEU A 191 20.80 13.43 22.48
C LEU A 191 21.19 12.31 23.47
N ALA A 192 21.55 11.11 22.98
CA ALA A 192 21.94 9.99 23.84
C ALA A 192 23.40 10.05 24.35
N ARG A 193 24.16 11.12 24.02
CA ARG A 193 25.55 11.31 24.50
C ARG A 193 25.72 12.31 25.65
N LEU A 194 24.64 12.83 26.21
CA LEU A 194 24.70 13.74 27.35
C LEU A 194 23.94 13.19 28.56
N SER A 195 24.42 12.07 29.09
CA SER A 195 24.16 11.64 30.47
C SER A 195 25.30 10.71 30.87
N VAL A 196 26.39 11.32 31.35
CA VAL A 196 27.44 10.67 32.16
C VAL A 196 27.01 10.79 33.62
#